data_AF-A0A7J6DB12-F1
#
_entry.id   AF-A0A7J6DB12-F1
#
_cell.length_a   1.000
_cell.length_b   1.000
_cell.length_c   1.000
_cell.angle_alpha   90.00
_cell.angle_beta   90.00
_cell.angle_gamma   90.00
#
_symmetry.space_group_name_H-M   'P 1'
#
loop_
_entity.id
_entity.type
_entity.pdbx_description
1 polymer ?
#
loop_
_entity_poly.entity_id
_entity_poly.type
_entity_poly.pdbx_seq_one_letter_code
_entity_poly.pdbx_strand_id
1 'polypeptide(L)'
;MSDRFTSLPKKKEEISQALKIAYNSTFELFKKKRTHCHWNNNTFQDLMEHLNRQAKSHFVPAMSSELETLVEDFKKLDQFLTQQNCSCCAWETVRHDILVVMDYFIRMTRPRRRHV
;
A
#
# COMPACT_ATOMS: atom_id res chain seq x y z
N MET A 1 -5.99 4.25 14.51
CA MET A 1 -5.79 3.37 13.34
C MET A 1 -6.76 3.84 12.29
N SER A 2 -6.39 3.86 11.01
CA SER A 2 -7.38 4.10 9.95
C SER A 2 -8.32 2.90 9.91
N ASP A 3 -9.62 3.13 10.12
CA ASP A 3 -10.64 2.08 10.16
C ASP A 3 -10.88 1.43 8.78
N ARG A 4 -10.16 1.86 7.74
CA ARG A 4 -10.31 1.35 6.37
C ARG A 4 -9.61 0.01 6.14
N PHE A 5 -8.57 -0.33 6.91
CA PHE A 5 -7.88 -1.62 6.81
C PHE A 5 -8.23 -2.48 8.02
N THR A 6 -9.33 -3.21 7.91
CA THR A 6 -9.93 -3.95 9.03
C THR A 6 -9.37 -5.36 9.21
N SER A 7 -8.83 -5.96 8.15
CA SER A 7 -8.21 -7.29 8.19
C SER A 7 -6.91 -7.33 7.40
N LEU A 8 -5.78 -7.23 8.10
CA LEU A 8 -4.46 -7.47 7.52
C LEU A 8 -4.00 -8.90 7.82
N PRO A 9 -3.43 -9.63 6.82
CA PRO A 9 -2.91 -10.97 7.04
C PRO A 9 -1.87 -11.02 8.17
N LYS A 10 -2.02 -12.01 9.06
CA LYS A 10 -1.13 -12.24 10.21
C LYS A 10 -0.25 -13.47 10.02
N LYS A 11 -0.65 -14.41 9.14
CA LYS A 11 0.12 -15.63 8.88
C LYS A 11 1.38 -15.28 8.10
N LYS A 12 2.51 -15.86 8.51
CA LYS A 12 3.82 -15.53 7.95
C LYS A 12 3.91 -15.86 6.46
N GLU A 13 3.21 -16.92 6.06
CA GLU A 13 3.12 -17.43 4.70
C GLU A 13 2.37 -16.43 3.78
N GLU A 14 1.35 -15.76 4.32
CA GLU A 14 0.52 -14.79 3.60
C GLU A 14 1.12 -13.38 3.60
N ILE A 15 1.92 -13.02 4.62
CA ILE A 15 2.51 -11.68 4.75
C ILE A 15 3.35 -11.28 3.53
N SER A 16 4.11 -12.21 2.95
CA SER A 16 4.91 -11.94 1.75
C SER A 16 4.01 -11.58 0.54
N GLN A 17 2.89 -12.29 0.39
CA GLN A 17 1.93 -12.06 -0.68
C GLN A 17 1.17 -10.74 -0.45
N ALA A 18 0.73 -10.50 0.78
CA ALA A 18 0.05 -9.28 1.21
C ALA A 18 0.91 -8.03 0.97
N LEU A 19 2.21 -8.12 1.27
CA LEU A 19 3.16 -7.04 1.03
C LEU A 19 3.31 -6.74 -0.47
N LYS A 20 3.35 -7.78 -1.32
CA LYS A 20 3.36 -7.59 -2.79
C LYS A 20 2.09 -6.91 -3.29
N ILE A 21 0.92 -7.34 -2.79
CA ILE A 21 -0.36 -6.69 -3.11
C ILE A 21 -0.31 -5.21 -2.73
N ALA A 22 0.16 -4.91 -1.51
CA ALA A 22 0.25 -3.53 -1.04
C ALA A 22 1.18 -2.67 -1.91
N TYR A 23 2.35 -3.18 -2.31
CA TYR A 23 3.25 -2.47 -3.22
C TYR A 23 2.64 -2.25 -4.61
N ASN A 24 2.05 -3.29 -5.20
CA ASN A 24 1.40 -3.20 -6.51
C ASN A 24 0.25 -2.19 -6.49
N SER A 25 -0.65 -2.32 -5.53
CA SER A 25 -1.80 -1.42 -5.41
C SER A 25 -1.37 0.02 -5.14
N THR A 26 -0.35 0.24 -4.30
CA THR A 26 0.21 1.58 -4.05
C THR A 26 0.82 2.17 -5.32
N PHE A 27 1.57 1.36 -6.08
CA PHE A 27 2.17 1.77 -7.35
C PHE A 27 1.09 2.20 -8.36
N GLU A 28 0.03 1.39 -8.53
CA GLU A 28 -1.08 1.72 -9.42
C GLU A 28 -1.84 2.98 -8.98
N LEU A 29 -2.12 3.13 -7.68
CA LEU A 29 -2.75 4.33 -7.14
C LEU A 29 -1.94 5.58 -7.50
N PHE A 30 -0.62 5.56 -7.27
CA PHE A 30 0.24 6.72 -7.44
C PHE A 30 0.47 7.15 -8.90
N LYS A 31 0.02 6.35 -9.89
CA LYS A 31 -0.06 6.77 -11.29
C LYS A 31 -1.18 7.80 -11.55
N LYS A 32 -2.16 7.92 -10.65
CA LYS A 32 -3.26 8.89 -10.81
C LYS A 32 -2.76 10.34 -10.74
N LYS A 33 -3.62 11.26 -11.18
CA LYS A 33 -3.33 12.70 -11.21
C LYS A 33 -3.05 13.21 -9.80
N ARG A 34 -1.91 13.88 -9.65
CA ARG A 34 -1.43 14.47 -8.39
C ARG A 34 -1.04 15.94 -8.55
N THR A 35 -1.45 16.59 -9.65
CA THR A 35 -1.00 17.94 -10.04
C THR A 35 -1.21 19.01 -8.97
N HIS A 36 -2.14 18.80 -8.03
CA HIS A 36 -2.39 19.73 -6.94
C HIS A 36 -1.56 19.41 -5.69
N CYS A 37 -1.06 18.19 -5.56
CA CYS A 37 -0.21 17.76 -4.46
C CYS A 37 1.20 18.29 -4.69
N HIS A 38 1.63 19.28 -3.91
CA HIS A 38 2.97 19.85 -3.95
C HIS A 38 4.06 18.89 -3.40
N TRP A 39 3.99 17.61 -3.77
CA TRP A 39 4.98 16.61 -3.39
C TRP A 39 6.29 16.87 -4.12
N ASN A 40 7.41 16.60 -3.45
CA ASN A 40 8.72 16.70 -4.08
C ASN A 40 8.83 15.68 -5.22
N ASN A 41 9.05 16.15 -6.45
CA ASN A 41 9.09 15.30 -7.64
C ASN A 41 10.22 14.27 -7.60
N ASN A 42 11.41 14.63 -7.10
CA ASN A 42 12.54 13.70 -7.04
C ASN A 42 12.24 12.56 -6.05
N THR A 43 11.81 12.91 -4.83
CA THR A 43 11.46 11.91 -3.81
C THR A 43 10.30 11.02 -4.27
N PHE A 44 9.32 11.60 -4.98
CA PHE A 44 8.22 10.81 -5.53
C PHE A 44 8.70 9.86 -6.64
N GLN A 45 9.58 10.32 -7.52
CA GLN A 45 10.15 9.49 -8.58
C GLN A 45 10.93 8.32 -7.98
N ASP A 46 11.78 8.57 -6.97
CA ASP A 46 12.50 7.53 -6.25
C ASP A 46 11.54 6.50 -5.65
N LEU A 47 10.45 6.96 -5.01
CA LEU A 47 9.42 6.09 -4.46
C LEU A 47 8.75 5.22 -5.54
N MET A 48 8.38 5.80 -6.68
CA MET A 48 7.78 5.07 -7.80
C MET A 48 8.74 4.03 -8.38
N GLU A 49 10.03 4.34 -8.47
CA GLU A 49 11.03 3.36 -8.90
C GLU A 49 11.17 2.20 -7.92
N HIS A 50 11.22 2.48 -6.62
CA HIS A 50 11.27 1.45 -5.59
C HIS A 50 10.04 0.54 -5.62
N LEU A 51 8.84 1.14 -5.71
CA LEU A 51 7.58 0.41 -5.82
C LEU A 51 7.53 -0.45 -7.08
N ASN A 52 7.95 0.10 -8.23
CA ASN A 52 8.00 -0.64 -9.50
C ASN A 52 8.96 -1.85 -9.43
N ARG A 53 10.13 -1.68 -8.79
CA ARG A 53 11.09 -2.79 -8.60
C ARG A 53 10.50 -3.90 -7.74
N GLN A 54 9.74 -3.55 -6.70
CA GLN A 54 9.06 -4.51 -5.82
C GLN A 54 7.86 -5.17 -6.51
N ALA A 55 7.18 -4.43 -7.40
CA ALA A 55 6.01 -4.88 -8.14
C ALA A 55 6.31 -5.92 -9.23
N LYS A 56 7.49 -5.87 -9.85
CA LYS A 56 7.93 -6.79 -10.92
C LYS A 56 8.08 -8.26 -10.48
N SER A 57 7.92 -8.57 -9.20
CA SER A 57 7.93 -9.95 -8.72
C SER A 57 6.55 -10.58 -8.94
N HIS A 58 6.40 -11.36 -10.02
CA HIS A 58 5.26 -12.22 -10.42
C HIS A 58 3.95 -12.07 -9.61
N PHE A 59 2.87 -11.68 -10.32
CA PHE A 59 1.49 -11.65 -9.82
C PHE A 59 1.18 -12.90 -8.99
N VAL A 60 0.77 -12.68 -7.74
CA VAL A 60 0.36 -13.75 -6.84
C VAL A 60 -1.17 -13.77 -6.84
N PRO A 61 -1.82 -14.87 -7.24
CA PRO A 61 -3.26 -15.01 -7.05
C PRO A 61 -3.60 -14.80 -5.57
N ALA A 62 -4.61 -14.00 -5.26
CA ALA A 62 -5.10 -13.88 -3.88
C ALA A 62 -5.71 -15.23 -3.49
N MET A 63 -5.10 -15.92 -2.52
CA MET A 63 -5.50 -17.28 -2.12
C MET A 63 -6.31 -17.31 -0.82
N SER A 64 -6.49 -16.17 -0.14
CA SER A 64 -7.22 -16.07 1.14
C SER A 64 -8.15 -14.85 1.17
N SER A 65 -9.19 -14.94 2.01
CA SER A 65 -10.17 -13.87 2.20
C SER A 65 -9.54 -12.58 2.75
N GLU A 66 -8.48 -12.66 3.55
CA GLU A 66 -7.75 -11.47 4.02
C GLU A 66 -6.96 -10.79 2.89
N LEU A 67 -6.39 -11.56 1.97
CA LEU A 67 -5.71 -11.00 0.79
C LEU A 67 -6.71 -10.34 -0.17
N GLU A 68 -7.88 -10.96 -0.37
CA GLU A 68 -8.97 -10.36 -1.14
C GLU A 68 -9.47 -9.06 -0.49
N THR A 69 -9.65 -9.07 0.84
CA THR A 69 -10.08 -7.86 1.58
C THR A 69 -9.06 -6.74 1.41
N LEU A 70 -7.76 -7.04 1.48
CA LEU A 70 -6.70 -6.06 1.25
C LEU A 70 -6.79 -5.45 -0.17
N VAL A 71 -7.02 -6.26 -1.20
CA VAL A 71 -7.22 -5.78 -2.58
C VAL A 71 -8.43 -4.85 -2.64
N GLU A 72 -9.56 -5.24 -2.04
CA GLU A 72 -10.77 -4.42 -2.01
C GLU A 72 -10.58 -3.10 -1.23
N ASP A 73 -9.82 -3.11 -0.14
CA ASP A 73 -9.53 -1.90 0.61
C ASP A 73 -8.71 -0.90 -0.22
N PHE A 74 -7.73 -1.38 -1.01
CA PHE A 74 -7.03 -0.52 -1.97
C PHE A 74 -7.94 0.01 -3.09
N LYS A 75 -8.90 -0.80 -3.57
CA LYS A 75 -9.92 -0.31 -4.53
C LYS A 75 -10.81 0.77 -3.92
N LYS A 76 -11.17 0.67 -2.64
CA LYS A 76 -11.93 1.73 -1.95
C LYS A 76 -11.13 3.03 -1.86
N LEU A 77 -9.82 2.97 -1.62
CA LEU A 77 -8.95 4.15 -1.67
C LEU A 77 -8.93 4.78 -3.06
N ASP A 78 -8.88 3.95 -4.10
CA ASP A 78 -8.92 4.40 -5.50
C ASP A 78 -10.22 5.14 -5.84
N GLN A 79 -11.34 4.58 -5.42
CA GLN A 79 -12.67 5.18 -5.57
C GLN A 79 -12.77 6.48 -4.79
N PHE A 80 -12.29 6.49 -3.54
CA PHE A 80 -12.28 7.69 -2.70
C PHE A 80 -11.49 8.84 -3.34
N LEU A 81 -10.28 8.59 -3.84
CA LEU A 81 -9.50 9.62 -4.55
C LEU A 81 -10.25 10.17 -5.75
N THR A 82 -10.91 9.29 -6.51
CA THR A 82 -11.68 9.69 -7.69
C THR A 82 -12.86 10.57 -7.30
N GLN A 83 -13.63 10.19 -6.27
CA GLN A 83 -14.77 10.96 -5.75
C GLN A 83 -14.34 12.33 -5.19
N GLN A 84 -13.14 12.41 -4.63
CA GLN A 84 -12.57 13.65 -4.09
C GLN A 84 -11.74 14.44 -5.12
N ASN A 85 -11.90 14.14 -6.42
CA ASN A 85 -11.20 14.80 -7.53
C ASN A 85 -9.67 14.82 -7.39
N CYS A 86 -9.10 13.81 -6.73
CA CYS A 86 -7.66 13.72 -6.45
C CYS A 86 -7.11 14.99 -5.78
N SER A 87 -7.90 15.60 -4.88
CA SER A 87 -7.48 16.78 -4.11
C SER A 87 -6.31 16.47 -3.18
N CYS A 88 -5.58 17.51 -2.77
CA CYS A 88 -4.42 17.37 -1.87
C CYS A 88 -4.81 16.71 -0.54
N CYS A 89 -5.94 17.12 0.03
CA CYS A 89 -6.44 16.57 1.29
C CYS A 89 -6.80 15.08 1.18
N ALA A 90 -7.41 14.68 0.05
CA ALA A 90 -7.71 13.28 -0.20
C ALA A 90 -6.43 12.45 -0.35
N TRP A 91 -5.43 12.98 -1.07
CA TRP A 91 -4.12 12.34 -1.20
C TRP A 91 -3.38 12.23 0.13
N GLU A 92 -3.46 13.24 1.00
CA GLU A 92 -2.85 13.17 2.32
C GLU A 92 -3.52 12.11 3.21
N THR A 93 -4.84 11.97 3.10
CA THR A 93 -5.59 10.88 3.77
C THR A 93 -5.12 9.52 3.27
N VAL A 94 -5.06 9.32 1.94
CA VAL A 94 -4.59 8.06 1.34
C VAL A 94 -3.13 7.78 1.67
N ARG A 95 -2.27 8.80 1.70
CA ARG A 95 -0.86 8.67 2.10
C ARG A 95 -0.74 8.12 3.52
N HIS A 96 -1.54 8.66 4.45
CA HIS A 96 -1.58 8.17 5.83
C HIS A 96 -2.02 6.70 5.89
N ASP A 97 -3.09 6.35 5.18
CA ASP A 97 -3.63 5.00 5.13
C ASP A 97 -2.60 3.99 4.60
N ILE A 98 -1.89 4.34 3.53
CA ILE A 98 -0.80 3.52 2.96
C ILE A 98 0.34 3.36 3.97
N LEU A 99 0.75 4.44 4.66
CA LEU A 99 1.83 4.37 5.65
C LEU A 99 1.49 3.43 6.81
N VAL A 100 0.24 3.41 7.27
CA VAL A 100 -0.21 2.48 8.32
C VAL A 100 -0.04 1.01 7.87
N VAL A 101 -0.42 0.70 6.63
CA VAL A 101 -0.28 -0.66 6.08
C VAL A 101 1.19 -1.04 5.91
N MET A 102 2.01 -0.14 5.38
CA MET A 102 3.44 -0.40 5.18
C MET A 102 4.17 -0.58 6.53
N ASP A 103 3.86 0.23 7.55
CA ASP A 103 4.43 0.08 8.89
C ASP A 103 4.03 -1.26 9.53
N TYR A 104 2.78 -1.70 9.35
CA TYR A 104 2.35 -3.04 9.76
C TYR A 104 3.24 -4.12 9.15
N PHE A 105 3.42 -4.14 7.83
CA PHE A 105 4.23 -5.18 7.20
C PHE A 105 5.72 -5.08 7.54
N ILE A 106 6.27 -3.87 7.72
CA ILE A 106 7.65 -3.69 8.22
C ILE A 106 7.80 -4.36 9.59
N ARG A 107 6.86 -4.16 10.52
CA ARG A 107 6.91 -4.80 11.84
C ARG A 107 6.81 -6.33 11.75
N MET A 108 5.99 -6.84 10.84
CA MET A 108 5.79 -8.29 10.68
C MET A 108 6.96 -8.99 9.97
N THR A 109 7.70 -8.28 9.11
CA THR A 109 8.83 -8.82 8.35
C THR A 109 10.19 -8.58 9.02
N ARG A 110 10.27 -7.67 9.99
CA ARG A 110 11.50 -7.45 10.76
C ARG A 110 11.94 -8.75 11.47
N PRO A 111 13.22 -9.15 11.34
CA PRO A 111 13.75 -10.24 12.12
C PRO A 111 13.60 -9.92 13.61
N ARG A 112 12.92 -10.78 14.37
CA ARG A 112 12.98 -10.70 15.84
C ARG A 112 14.44 -10.94 16.22
N ARG A 113 15.12 -9.92 16.74
CA ARG A 113 16.47 -10.08 17.29
C ARG A 113 16.38 -11.16 18.37
N ARG A 114 16.99 -12.33 18.13
CA ARG A 114 17.23 -13.27 19.20
C ARG A 114 18.29 -12.61 20.08
N HIS A 115 17.91 -12.25 21.31
CA HIS A 115 18.90 -12.02 22.34
C HIS A 115 19.59 -13.36 22.55
N VAL A 116 20.83 -13.45 22.09
CA VAL A 116 21.78 -14.50 22.46
C VAL A 116 22.30 -14.17 23.85
#